data_AF-A0A7W7D961-F1
#
_entry.id   AF-A0A7W7D961-F1
#
_cell.length_a   1.000
_cell.length_b   1.000
_cell.length_c   1.000
_cell.angle_alpha   90.00
_cell.angle_beta   90.00
_cell.angle_gamma   90.00
#
_symmetry.space_group_name_H-M   'P 1'
#
loop_
_entity.id
_entity.type
_entity.pdbx_description
1 polymer ?
#
loop_
_entity_poly.entity_id
_entity_poly.type
_entity_poly.pdbx_seq_one_letter_code
_entity_poly.pdbx_strand_id
1 'polypeptide(L)'
;MTGDDAGAEPTRRLADPQAEWWTTEDVAAYLDVAQTTVWVYRQRGKKGDASGLPDEDELVVRTPRWRPNTIIVWAKNRPGRGTGGGRPRKDQPRAP
;
A
#
# COMPACT_ATOMS: atom_id res chain seq x y z
N MET A 1 19.66 -9.99 -16.05
CA MET A 1 18.75 -9.22 -16.93
C MET A 1 17.32 -9.30 -16.42
N THR A 2 17.01 -8.49 -15.42
CA THR A 2 15.71 -7.81 -15.19
C THR A 2 16.11 -6.54 -14.43
N GLY A 3 16.31 -5.47 -15.19
CA GLY A 3 16.56 -4.09 -14.75
C GLY A 3 17.41 -3.88 -13.50
N ASP A 4 18.71 -3.70 -13.69
CA ASP A 4 19.39 -2.59 -13.01
C ASP A 4 18.56 -1.32 -13.24
N ASP A 5 18.17 -0.60 -12.17
CA ASP A 5 18.54 0.81 -12.05
C ASP A 5 18.20 1.41 -10.67
N ALA A 6 19.08 2.31 -10.25
CA ALA A 6 19.04 3.19 -9.08
C ALA A 6 19.23 2.55 -7.69
N GLY A 7 20.49 2.20 -7.40
CA GLY A 7 21.07 2.55 -6.11
C GLY A 7 21.10 4.08 -5.96
N ALA A 8 20.30 4.62 -5.04
CA ALA A 8 20.48 5.94 -4.41
C ALA A 8 19.49 6.09 -3.24
N GLU A 9 20.04 6.20 -2.03
CA GLU A 9 19.50 6.83 -0.80
C GLU A 9 18.17 6.30 -0.20
N PRO A 10 18.16 5.71 1.02
CA PRO A 10 16.95 5.44 1.78
C PRO A 10 16.45 6.71 2.50
N THR A 11 16.27 7.81 1.77
CA THR A 11 15.50 8.96 2.26
C THR A 11 14.12 8.83 1.64
N ARG A 12 13.16 8.26 2.41
CA ARG A 12 11.71 8.17 2.12
C ARG A 12 11.33 8.74 0.74
N ARG A 13 11.35 7.93 -0.32
CA ARG A 13 10.73 8.34 -1.59
C ARG A 13 9.25 8.51 -1.30
N LEU A 14 8.80 9.75 -1.18
CA LEU A 14 7.38 10.08 -1.22
C LEU A 14 6.87 9.58 -2.57
N ALA A 15 5.74 8.88 -2.59
CA ALA A 15 5.12 8.41 -3.82
C ALA A 15 4.87 9.62 -4.74
N ASP A 16 5.47 9.62 -5.93
CA ASP A 16 5.30 10.72 -6.87
C ASP A 16 3.87 10.67 -7.47
N PRO A 17 3.00 11.65 -7.19
CA PRO A 17 1.64 11.66 -7.73
C PRO A 17 1.59 11.86 -9.25
N GLN A 18 2.69 12.27 -9.90
CA GLN A 18 2.79 12.43 -11.36
C GLN A 18 3.36 11.18 -12.06
N ALA A 19 3.77 10.16 -11.32
CA ALA A 19 4.23 8.91 -11.92
C ALA A 19 3.10 8.24 -12.71
N GLU A 20 3.42 7.63 -13.84
CA GLU A 20 2.41 6.90 -14.62
C GLU A 20 1.92 5.65 -13.88
N TRP A 21 2.82 5.01 -13.13
CA TRP A 21 2.58 3.74 -12.44
C TRP A 21 3.17 3.76 -11.03
N TRP A 22 2.37 3.31 -10.06
CA TRP A 22 2.79 3.05 -8.69
C TRP A 22 2.99 1.56 -8.46
N THR A 23 4.09 1.23 -7.80
CA THR A 23 4.37 -0.10 -7.27
C THR A 23 3.77 -0.27 -5.87
N THR A 24 3.88 -1.46 -5.29
CA THR A 24 3.49 -1.69 -3.89
C THR A 24 4.28 -0.82 -2.91
N GLU A 25 5.49 -0.38 -3.25
CA GLU A 25 6.30 0.50 -2.42
C GLU A 25 5.78 1.93 -2.44
N ASP A 26 5.43 2.45 -3.62
CA ASP A 26 4.85 3.78 -3.76
C ASP A 26 3.50 3.86 -3.04
N VAL A 27 2.66 2.83 -3.18
CA VAL A 27 1.39 2.74 -2.44
C VAL A 27 1.63 2.72 -0.92
N ALA A 28 2.65 1.99 -0.46
CA ALA A 28 3.00 1.92 0.95
C ALA A 28 3.46 3.29 1.48
N ALA A 29 4.31 3.98 0.72
CA ALA A 29 4.80 5.31 1.04
C ALA A 29 3.67 6.35 1.06
N TYR A 30 2.74 6.30 0.10
CA TYR A 30 1.59 7.21 0.05
C TYR A 30 0.63 7.02 1.23
N LEU A 31 0.39 5.77 1.62
CA LEU A 31 -0.52 5.44 2.72
C LEU A 31 0.14 5.51 4.11
N ASP A 32 1.45 5.75 4.18
CA ASP A 32 2.28 5.68 5.38
C ASP A 32 2.11 4.35 6.14
N VAL A 33 2.17 3.23 5.41
CA VAL A 33 2.06 1.87 5.95
C VAL A 33 3.22 1.01 5.49
N ALA A 34 3.43 -0.13 6.15
CA ALA A 34 4.39 -1.12 5.67
C ALA A 34 3.94 -1.75 4.34
N GLN A 35 4.88 -2.09 3.45
CA GLN A 35 4.59 -2.79 2.19
C GLN A 35 3.80 -4.10 2.40
N THR A 36 4.04 -4.82 3.50
CA THR A 36 3.28 -6.00 3.89
C THR A 36 1.79 -5.72 4.14
N THR A 37 1.46 -4.50 4.61
CA THR A 37 0.08 -4.07 4.80
C THR A 37 -0.62 -3.84 3.47
N VAL A 38 0.09 -3.30 2.47
CA VAL A 38 -0.41 -3.16 1.10
C VAL A 38 -0.75 -4.52 0.50
N TRP A 39 0.09 -5.54 0.72
CA TRP A 39 -0.22 -6.92 0.32
C TRP A 39 -1.52 -7.44 0.97
N VAL A 40 -1.74 -7.18 2.25
CA VAL A 40 -2.99 -7.56 2.94
C VAL A 40 -4.19 -6.83 2.34
N TYR A 41 -4.08 -5.53 2.08
CA TYR A 41 -5.17 -4.75 1.45
C TYR A 41 -5.49 -5.29 0.07
N ARG A 42 -4.49 -5.63 -0.74
CA ARG A 42 -4.68 -6.25 -2.04
C ARG A 42 -5.41 -7.59 -1.94
N GLN A 43 -4.99 -8.46 -1.02
CA GLN A 43 -5.66 -9.76 -0.83
C GLN A 43 -7.12 -9.62 -0.38
N ARG A 44 -7.42 -8.59 0.42
CA ARG A 44 -8.80 -8.26 0.83
C ARG A 44 -9.62 -7.71 -0.34
N GLY A 45 -9.03 -6.81 -1.13
CA GLY A 45 -9.64 -6.23 -2.32
C GLY A 45 -10.04 -7.29 -3.34
N LYS A 46 -9.13 -8.23 -3.64
CA LYS A 46 -9.42 -9.40 -4.50
C LYS A 46 -10.56 -10.29 -3.99
N LYS A 47 -10.90 -10.20 -2.71
CA LYS A 47 -12.04 -10.92 -2.09
C LYS A 47 -13.33 -10.07 -2.06
N GLY A 48 -13.32 -8.88 -2.66
CA GLY A 48 -14.47 -7.97 -2.67
C GLY A 48 -14.63 -7.15 -1.39
N ASP A 49 -13.63 -7.11 -0.50
CA ASP A 49 -13.67 -6.28 0.70
C ASP A 49 -13.44 -4.82 0.33
N ALA A 50 -14.43 -3.96 0.61
CA ALA A 50 -14.37 -2.53 0.33
C ALA A 50 -13.23 -1.80 1.08
N SER A 51 -12.70 -2.39 2.16
CA SER A 51 -11.54 -1.86 2.90
C SER A 51 -10.18 -2.24 2.30
N GLY A 52 -10.19 -3.15 1.31
CA GLY A 52 -9.03 -3.59 0.54
C GLY A 52 -8.71 -2.69 -0.66
N LEU A 53 -7.52 -2.85 -1.23
CA LEU A 53 -7.06 -2.10 -2.39
C LEU A 53 -7.88 -2.49 -3.64
N PRO A 54 -8.12 -1.56 -4.57
CA PRO A 54 -8.74 -1.87 -5.84
C PRO A 54 -7.89 -2.86 -6.64
N ASP A 55 -8.51 -3.47 -7.65
CA ASP A 55 -7.81 -4.34 -8.59
C ASP A 55 -6.61 -3.63 -9.22
N GLU A 56 -5.58 -4.42 -9.52
CA GLU A 56 -4.37 -3.93 -10.19
C GLU A 56 -4.71 -3.49 -11.61
N ASP A 57 -4.38 -2.24 -11.93
CA ASP A 57 -4.60 -1.67 -13.27
C ASP A 57 -3.72 -2.40 -14.30
N GLU A 58 -2.52 -2.82 -13.89
CA GLU A 58 -1.61 -3.61 -14.71
C GLU A 58 -0.83 -4.63 -13.88
N LEU A 59 -0.65 -5.84 -14.42
CA LEU A 59 0.22 -6.86 -13.85
C LEU A 59 1.40 -7.13 -14.79
N VAL A 60 2.55 -6.50 -14.52
CA VAL A 60 3.76 -6.70 -15.33
C VAL A 60 4.51 -7.92 -14.82
N VAL A 61 4.37 -9.05 -15.54
CA VAL A 61 4.95 -10.37 -15.25
C VAL A 61 4.52 -10.96 -13.90
N ARG A 62 4.87 -10.30 -12.77
CA ARG A 62 4.46 -10.62 -11.40
C ARG A 62 4.35 -9.39 -10.48
N THR A 63 4.60 -8.20 -11.01
CA THR A 63 4.58 -6.96 -10.22
C THR A 63 3.25 -6.24 -10.46
N PRO A 64 2.37 -6.15 -9.44
CA PRO A 64 1.13 -5.41 -9.58
C PRO A 64 1.44 -3.91 -9.58
N ARG A 65 0.77 -3.19 -10.48
CA ARG A 65 0.88 -1.75 -10.61
C ARG A 65 -0.52 -1.13 -10.59
N TRP A 66 -0.59 0.05 -10.01
CA TRP A 66 -1.78 0.88 -10.01
C TRP A 66 -1.44 2.24 -10.57
N ARG A 67 -2.42 2.92 -11.14
CA ARG A 67 -2.29 4.35 -11.40
C ARG A 67 -2.37 5.11 -10.08
N PRO A 68 -1.59 6.20 -9.90
CA PRO A 68 -1.70 7.03 -8.71
C PRO A 68 -3.13 7.47 -8.44
N ASN A 69 -3.85 7.87 -9.49
CA ASN A 69 -5.23 8.34 -9.38
C ASN A 69 -6.17 7.25 -8.79
N THR A 70 -6.00 5.99 -9.19
CA THR A 70 -6.77 4.86 -8.66
C THR A 70 -6.61 4.75 -7.14
N ILE A 71 -5.37 4.82 -6.66
CA ILE A 71 -5.04 4.71 -5.24
C ILE A 71 -5.47 5.96 -4.46
N ILE A 72 -5.27 7.16 -5.01
CA ILE A 72 -5.65 8.43 -4.39
C ILE A 72 -7.17 8.50 -4.22
N VAL A 73 -7.94 8.16 -5.26
CA VAL A 73 -9.41 8.15 -5.21
C VAL A 73 -9.90 7.11 -4.22
N TRP A 74 -9.33 5.90 -4.23
CA TRP A 74 -9.65 4.88 -3.24
C TRP A 74 -9.33 5.35 -1.82
N ALA A 75 -8.14 5.89 -1.57
CA ALA A 75 -7.70 6.31 -0.24
C ALA A 75 -8.59 7.41 0.34
N LYS A 76 -9.10 8.32 -0.51
CA LYS A 76 -10.08 9.36 -0.13
C LYS A 76 -11.43 8.78 0.25
N ASN A 77 -11.88 7.73 -0.43
CA ASN A 77 -13.20 7.10 -0.25
C ASN A 77 -13.16 5.85 0.63
N ARG A 78 -11.99 5.50 1.18
CA ARG A 78 -11.78 4.22 1.85
C ARG A 78 -12.66 4.09 3.09
N PRO A 79 -13.48 3.02 3.20
CA PRO A 79 -14.22 2.73 4.42
C PRO A 79 -13.23 2.33 5.53
N GLY A 80 -13.13 3.16 6.58
CA GLY A 80 -12.30 2.87 7.76
C GLY A 80 -11.35 3.97 8.24
N ARG A 81 -11.38 5.20 7.66
CA ARG A 81 -10.67 6.35 8.27
C ARG A 81 -11.48 7.09 9.35
N GLY A 82 -12.71 6.66 9.62
CA GLY A 82 -13.47 7.07 10.80
C GLY A 82 -13.36 6.00 11.89
N THR A 83 -12.54 6.25 12.92
CA THR A 83 -12.64 5.63 14.26
C THR A 83 -12.29 4.12 14.34
N GLY A 84 -11.03 3.75 14.65
CA GLY A 84 -10.75 2.44 15.30
C GLY A 84 -9.84 1.41 14.61
N GLY A 85 -8.83 1.81 13.82
CA GLY A 85 -7.94 0.87 13.12
C GLY A 85 -6.62 0.50 13.82
N GLY A 86 -6.28 1.14 14.94
CA GLY A 86 -5.12 0.77 15.75
C GLY A 86 -5.57 -0.20 16.83
N ARG A 87 -5.51 -1.51 16.58
CA ARG A 87 -5.58 -2.50 17.67
C ARG A 87 -4.52 -2.06 18.70
N PRO A 88 -4.88 -1.83 19.98
CA PRO A 88 -3.88 -1.56 21.00
C PRO A 88 -2.84 -2.66 20.91
N ARG A 89 -1.56 -2.31 20.75
CA ARG A 89 -0.49 -3.29 20.92
C ARG A 89 -0.74 -3.88 22.31
N LYS A 90 -0.84 -5.21 22.42
CA LYS A 90 -0.82 -5.85 23.73
C LYS A 90 0.52 -5.46 24.36
N ASP A 91 0.50 -4.48 25.25
CA ASP A 91 1.39 -4.51 26.39
C ASP A 91 1.15 -5.87 27.03
N GLN A 92 2.09 -6.78 26.85
CA GLN A 92 2.17 -7.95 27.68
C GLN A 92 2.88 -7.50 28.95
N PRO A 93 2.17 -7.23 30.07
CA PRO A 93 2.79 -7.43 31.35
C PRO A 93 3.06 -8.94 31.42
N ARG A 94 4.32 -9.32 31.22
CA ARG A 94 4.84 -10.55 31.80
C ARG A 94 4.76 -10.34 33.32
N ALA A 95 3.60 -10.66 33.88
CA ALA A 95 3.41 -10.76 35.32
C ALA A 95 4.03 -12.09 35.81
N PRO A 96 4.38 -12.17 37.10
CA PRO A 96 5.75 -12.39 37.61
C PRO A 96 6.35 -13.76 37.31
#